data_AF-A0A2R6AJK4-F1
#
_entry.id   AF-A0A2R6AJK4-F1
#
_cell.length_a   1.000
_cell.length_b   1.000
_cell.length_c   1.000
_cell.angle_alpha   90.00
_cell.angle_beta   90.00
_cell.angle_gamma   90.00
#
_symmetry.space_group_name_H-M   'P 1'
#
loop_
_entity.id
_entity.type
_entity.pdbx_description
1 polymer ?
#
loop_
_entity_poly.entity_id
_entity_poly.type
_entity_poly.pdbx_seq_one_letter_code
_entity_poly.pdbx_strand_id
1 'polypeptide(L)'
;MAKELSYGFPPPHPFRKDRLNLTLKTLDSVGALSKLDLIEVTQSASEEDILSFHSNEYLEFVKRMSKIGSGYLDQGDTPAFLGCYEVAATAVACTLKAIEEPKEDVHV
;
A
#
# COMPACT_ATOMS: atom_id res chain seq x y z
N MET A 1 -1.88 -7.96 12.28
CA MET A 1 -0.80 -7.35 11.50
C MET A 1 -1.42 -6.33 10.58
N ALA A 2 -0.84 -5.14 10.50
CA ALA A 2 -1.34 -4.07 9.66
C ALA A 2 -1.27 -4.49 8.18
N LYS A 3 -2.37 -4.31 7.44
CA LYS A 3 -2.62 -4.96 6.13
C LYS A 3 -1.59 -4.51 5.09
N GLU A 4 -1.11 -3.29 5.17
CA GLU A 4 -0.09 -2.69 4.32
C GLU A 4 1.28 -3.39 4.41
N LEU A 5 1.61 -4.04 5.53
CA LEU A 5 2.85 -4.83 5.65
C LEU A 5 2.84 -6.11 4.84
N SER A 6 1.68 -6.46 4.27
CA SER A 6 1.57 -7.53 3.27
C SER A 6 1.75 -7.03 1.83
N TYR A 7 1.92 -5.72 1.61
CA TYR A 7 2.01 -5.16 0.27
C TYR A 7 3.31 -5.55 -0.43
N GLY A 8 3.17 -6.37 -1.46
CA GLY A 8 4.24 -6.79 -2.33
C GLY A 8 3.86 -8.03 -3.12
N PHE A 9 4.64 -8.29 -4.16
CA PHE A 9 4.40 -9.36 -5.10
C PHE A 9 5.00 -10.69 -4.61
N PRO A 10 4.46 -11.83 -5.08
CA PRO A 10 5.02 -13.16 -4.76
C PRO A 10 6.47 -13.35 -5.27
N PRO A 11 7.26 -14.26 -4.67
CA PRO A 11 8.53 -14.68 -5.25
C PRO A 11 8.37 -15.17 -6.71
N PRO A 12 9.37 -14.95 -7.59
CA PRO A 12 10.69 -14.36 -7.34
C PRO A 12 10.75 -12.83 -7.56
N HIS A 13 9.61 -12.14 -7.68
CA HIS A 13 9.56 -10.72 -8.01
C HIS A 13 10.31 -9.85 -6.97
N PRO A 14 11.07 -8.81 -7.35
CA PRO A 14 11.86 -7.99 -6.41
C PRO A 14 11.01 -7.07 -5.51
N PHE A 15 9.85 -6.61 -6.00
CA PHE A 15 8.91 -5.81 -5.22
C PHE A 15 8.17 -6.67 -4.19
N ARG A 16 8.81 -7.00 -3.06
CA ARG A 16 8.26 -7.91 -2.04
C ARG A 16 7.80 -7.17 -0.79
N LYS A 17 6.89 -7.80 -0.03
CA LYS A 17 6.47 -7.36 1.31
C LYS A 17 7.63 -7.24 2.30
N ASP A 18 8.73 -7.94 2.05
CA ASP A 18 9.94 -7.88 2.88
C ASP A 18 10.53 -6.46 2.93
N ARG A 19 10.31 -5.64 1.89
CA ARG A 19 10.77 -4.24 1.86
C ARG A 19 10.27 -3.43 3.04
N LEU A 20 8.95 -3.41 3.28
CA LEU A 20 8.35 -2.65 4.38
C LEU A 20 8.73 -3.23 5.75
N ASN A 21 8.71 -4.55 5.87
CA ASN A 21 9.11 -5.23 7.11
C ASN A 21 10.58 -4.94 7.48
N LEU A 22 11.48 -4.91 6.50
CA LEU A 22 12.88 -4.55 6.71
C LEU A 22 13.06 -3.07 7.05
N THR A 23 12.29 -2.17 6.44
CA THR A 23 12.30 -0.75 6.81
C THR A 23 11.95 -0.57 8.28
N LEU A 24 10.84 -1.15 8.76
CA LEU A 24 10.44 -1.04 10.17
C LEU A 24 11.49 -1.64 11.11
N LYS A 25 12.01 -2.83 10.80
CA LYS A 25 13.10 -3.45 11.58
C LYS A 25 14.36 -2.58 11.63
N THR A 26 14.70 -1.94 10.52
CA THR A 26 15.88 -1.08 10.43
C THR A 26 15.68 0.18 11.26
N LEU A 27 14.53 0.85 11.14
CA LEU A 27 14.18 2.02 11.96
C LEU A 27 14.20 1.71 13.45
N ASP A 28 13.70 0.53 13.84
CA ASP A 28 13.73 0.05 15.23
C ASP A 28 15.17 -0.19 15.69
N SER A 29 15.99 -0.87 14.87
CA SER A 29 17.39 -1.19 15.21
C SER A 29 18.28 0.03 15.44
N VAL A 30 17.95 1.18 14.85
CA VAL A 30 18.67 2.44 15.03
C VAL A 30 18.00 3.38 16.04
N GLY A 31 16.94 2.91 16.73
CA GLY A 31 16.18 3.70 17.71
C GLY A 31 15.44 4.90 17.11
N ALA A 32 15.19 4.88 15.80
CA ALA A 32 14.43 5.93 15.12
C ALA A 32 12.92 5.69 15.21
N LEU A 33 12.48 4.43 15.22
CA LEU A 33 11.06 4.09 15.23
C LEU A 33 10.32 4.68 16.43
N SER A 34 10.94 4.67 17.62
CA SER A 34 10.36 5.23 18.84
C SER A 34 10.27 6.77 18.85
N LYS A 35 10.83 7.44 17.84
CA LYS A 35 10.81 8.90 17.67
C LYS A 35 9.79 9.34 16.63
N LEU A 36 9.07 8.40 16.01
CA LEU A 36 8.06 8.67 15.00
C LEU A 36 6.68 8.57 15.64
N ASP A 37 5.80 9.50 15.27
CA ASP A 37 4.38 9.36 15.52
C ASP A 37 3.78 8.40 14.51
N LEU A 38 3.41 7.21 14.97
CA LEU A 38 2.78 6.20 14.13
C LEU A 38 1.29 6.52 13.98
N ILE A 39 0.88 6.77 12.75
CA ILE A 39 -0.51 7.06 12.40
C ILE A 39 -1.16 5.75 11.95
N GLU A 40 -2.15 5.30 12.70
CA GLU A 40 -2.90 4.09 12.36
C GLU A 40 -3.97 4.40 11.30
N VAL A 41 -3.94 3.65 10.20
CA VAL A 41 -4.92 3.73 9.12
C VAL A 41 -5.70 2.43 9.08
N THR A 42 -6.93 2.47 9.58
CA THR A 42 -7.78 1.28 9.74
C THR A 42 -8.72 1.03 8.56
N GLN A 43 -8.94 2.06 7.75
CA GLN A 43 -9.85 2.04 6.60
C GLN A 43 -9.05 2.00 5.29
N SER A 44 -9.53 1.21 4.32
CA SER A 44 -9.03 1.29 2.93
C SER A 44 -9.63 2.51 2.24
N ALA A 45 -8.96 2.99 1.19
CA ALA A 45 -9.47 4.09 0.39
C ALA A 45 -10.84 3.73 -0.19
N SER A 46 -11.74 4.72 -0.28
CA SER A 46 -13.03 4.54 -0.92
C SER A 46 -12.85 4.36 -2.43
N GLU A 47 -13.87 3.81 -3.11
CA GLU A 47 -13.84 3.77 -4.57
C GLU A 47 -13.84 5.18 -5.17
N GLU A 48 -14.51 6.14 -4.52
CA GLU A 48 -14.49 7.55 -4.94
C GLU A 48 -13.07 8.12 -4.90
N ASP A 49 -12.31 7.87 -3.84
CA ASP A 49 -10.91 8.28 -3.73
C ASP A 49 -10.06 7.71 -4.88
N ILE A 50 -10.24 6.42 -5.20
CA ILE A 50 -9.49 5.75 -6.26
C ILE A 50 -9.92 6.25 -7.65
N LEU A 51 -11.22 6.49 -7.84
CA LEU A 51 -11.82 6.99 -9.08
C LEU A 51 -11.56 8.48 -9.32
N SER A 52 -11.07 9.22 -8.33
CA SER A 52 -10.62 10.60 -8.51
C SER A 52 -9.47 10.73 -9.52
N PHE A 53 -8.76 9.62 -9.79
CA PHE A 53 -7.68 9.55 -10.77
C PHE A 53 -7.85 8.39 -11.78
N HIS A 54 -8.24 7.20 -11.31
CA HIS A 54 -8.35 6.02 -12.17
C HIS A 54 -9.72 5.94 -12.87
N SER A 55 -9.73 5.34 -14.06
CA SER A 55 -10.98 4.99 -14.75
C SER A 55 -11.71 3.85 -14.03
N ASN A 56 -13.04 3.84 -14.11
CA ASN A 56 -13.87 2.76 -13.59
C ASN A 56 -13.54 1.39 -14.21
N GLU A 57 -13.25 1.35 -15.50
CA GLU A 57 -12.88 0.12 -16.22
C GLU A 57 -11.62 -0.52 -15.62
N TYR A 58 -10.61 0.29 -15.30
CA TYR A 58 -9.39 -0.19 -14.67
C TYR A 58 -9.61 -0.64 -13.22
N LEU A 59 -10.41 0.09 -12.44
CA LEU A 59 -10.75 -0.30 -11.08
C LEU A 59 -11.43 -1.69 -11.05
N GLU A 60 -12.43 -1.90 -11.91
CA GLU A 60 -13.13 -3.18 -12.00
C GLU A 60 -12.22 -4.31 -12.52
N PHE A 61 -11.30 -4.01 -13.44
CA PHE A 61 -10.27 -4.95 -13.85
C PHE A 61 -9.40 -5.39 -12.67
N VAL A 62 -8.86 -4.46 -11.89
CA VAL A 62 -8.00 -4.77 -10.73
C VAL A 62 -8.76 -5.52 -9.64
N LYS A 63 -10.01 -5.14 -9.33
CA LYS A 63 -10.87 -5.86 -8.38
C LYS A 63 -11.13 -7.30 -8.81
N ARG A 64 -11.40 -7.53 -10.10
CA ARG A 64 -11.57 -8.87 -10.66
C ARG A 64 -10.28 -9.68 -10.57
N MET A 65 -9.15 -9.09 -10.94
CA MET A 65 -7.85 -9.77 -10.88
C MET A 65 -7.40 -10.05 -9.45
N SER A 66 -7.74 -9.19 -8.49
CA SER A 66 -7.52 -9.42 -7.04
C SER A 66 -8.23 -10.69 -6.56
N LYS A 67 -9.46 -10.94 -7.03
CA LYS A 67 -10.22 -12.16 -6.70
C LYS A 67 -9.67 -13.39 -7.39
N ILE A 68 -9.18 -13.26 -8.63
CA ILE A 68 -8.56 -14.36 -9.38
C ILE A 68 -7.19 -14.74 -8.77
N GLY A 69 -6.43 -13.73 -8.33
CA GLY A 69 -5.14 -13.90 -7.67
C GLY A 69 -4.02 -14.46 -8.54
N SER A 70 -4.15 -14.38 -9.87
CA SER A 70 -3.15 -14.84 -10.83
C SER A 70 -3.26 -14.09 -12.16
N GLY A 71 -2.23 -14.16 -13.00
CA GLY A 71 -2.09 -13.35 -14.21
C GLY A 71 -1.38 -12.02 -13.93
N TYR A 72 -1.50 -11.08 -14.85
CA TYR A 72 -0.82 -9.79 -14.79
C TYR A 72 -1.82 -8.64 -14.95
N LEU A 73 -1.56 -7.53 -14.25
CA LEU A 73 -2.27 -6.27 -14.40
C LEU A 73 -1.70 -5.44 -15.56
N ASP A 74 -0.56 -5.87 -16.11
CA ASP A 74 0.15 -5.27 -17.23
C ASP A 74 0.68 -6.35 -18.19
N GLN A 75 1.73 -6.03 -18.95
CA GLN A 75 2.36 -6.92 -19.93
C GLN A 75 3.36 -7.93 -19.33
N GLY A 76 3.46 -8.08 -18.01
CA GLY A 76 4.24 -9.15 -17.38
C GLY A 76 5.06 -8.79 -16.13
N ASP A 77 5.04 -7.53 -15.68
CA ASP A 77 5.83 -7.06 -14.52
C ASP A 77 4.97 -6.97 -13.25
N THR A 78 3.68 -6.65 -13.39
CA THR A 78 2.75 -6.44 -12.28
C THR A 78 1.85 -7.67 -12.11
N PRO A 79 2.25 -8.71 -11.37
CA PRO A 79 1.42 -9.87 -11.12
C PRO A 79 0.20 -9.52 -10.27
N ALA A 80 -0.96 -10.07 -10.65
CA ALA A 80 -2.10 -10.14 -9.76
C ALA A 80 -1.87 -11.23 -8.70
N PHE A 81 -2.30 -10.96 -7.48
CA PHE A 81 -2.28 -11.90 -6.36
C PHE A 81 -3.54 -11.72 -5.52
N LEU A 82 -3.89 -12.74 -4.73
CA LEU A 82 -5.11 -12.69 -3.92
C LEU A 82 -5.08 -11.49 -2.97
N GLY A 83 -6.08 -10.62 -3.09
CA GLY A 83 -6.20 -9.44 -2.25
C GLY A 83 -5.35 -8.24 -2.70
N CYS A 84 -4.79 -8.24 -3.92
CA CYS A 84 -3.93 -7.16 -4.41
C CYS A 84 -4.65 -5.80 -4.48
N TYR A 85 -5.95 -5.79 -4.77
CA TYR A 85 -6.77 -4.57 -4.72
C TYR A 85 -6.85 -4.02 -3.29
N GLU A 86 -7.21 -4.87 -2.34
CA GLU A 86 -7.47 -4.48 -0.95
C GLU A 86 -6.22 -3.90 -0.29
N VAL A 87 -5.06 -4.51 -0.51
CA VAL A 87 -3.78 -4.02 0.03
C VAL A 87 -3.31 -2.74 -0.66
N ALA A 88 -3.55 -2.60 -1.97
CA ALA A 88 -3.23 -1.37 -2.69
C ALA A 88 -4.14 -0.21 -2.24
N ALA A 89 -5.44 -0.47 -2.00
CA ALA A 89 -6.38 0.51 -1.47
C ALA A 89 -6.00 0.98 -0.05
N THR A 90 -5.40 0.11 0.78
CA THR A 90 -4.83 0.54 2.06
C THR A 90 -3.64 1.49 1.85
N ALA A 91 -2.76 1.23 0.87
CA ALA A 91 -1.65 2.14 0.58
C ALA A 91 -2.12 3.53 0.11
N VAL A 92 -3.21 3.59 -0.67
CA VAL A 92 -3.86 4.85 -1.05
C VAL A 92 -4.39 5.58 0.19
N ALA A 93 -5.12 4.89 1.08
CA ALA A 93 -5.62 5.49 2.32
C ALA A 93 -4.50 6.04 3.21
N CYS A 94 -3.37 5.32 3.33
CA CYS A 94 -2.21 5.81 4.07
C CYS A 94 -1.66 7.11 3.48
N THR A 95 -1.65 7.23 2.16
CA THR A 95 -1.17 8.43 1.47
C THR A 95 -2.13 9.60 1.66
N LEU A 96 -3.45 9.38 1.52
CA LEU A 96 -4.46 10.40 1.77
C LEU A 96 -4.41 10.90 3.21
N LYS A 97 -4.33 9.97 4.18
CA LYS A 97 -4.20 10.32 5.59
C LYS A 97 -2.95 11.17 5.84
N ALA A 98 -1.81 10.81 5.26
CA ALA A 98 -0.58 11.59 5.42
C ALA A 98 -0.67 13.03 4.86
N ILE A 99 -1.60 13.31 3.94
CA ILE A 99 -1.83 14.66 3.40
C ILE A 99 -2.77 15.47 4.29
N GLU A 100 -3.74 14.82 4.93
CA GLU A 100 -4.68 15.46 5.87
C GLU A 100 -4.02 15.85 7.19
N GLU A 101 -2.99 15.12 7.59
CA GLU A 101 -2.30 15.37 8.85
C GLU A 101 -1.54 16.71 8.80
N PRO A 102 -1.77 17.60 9.77
CA PRO A 102 -1.12 18.89 9.79
C PRO A 102 0.40 18.68 9.90
N LYS A 103 1.14 19.29 8.97
CA LYS A 103 2.59 19.41 9.13
C LYS A 103 2.80 20.25 10.39
N GLU A 104 3.40 19.69 11.43
CA GLU A 104 4.12 20.56 12.37
C GLU A 104 5.11 21.38 11.54
N ASP A 105 5.15 22.70 11.78
CA ASP A 105 6.11 23.58 11.13
C ASP A 105 7.51 22.99 11.32
N VAL A 106 8.05 22.36 10.28
CA VAL A 106 9.43 21.89 10.27
C VAL A 106 10.26 23.16 10.25
N HIS A 107 10.66 23.64 11.43
CA HIS A 107 11.75 24.58 11.59
C HIS A 107 13.02 23.86 11.16
N VAL A 108 13.35 23.97 9.87
CA VAL A 108 14.67 23.65 9.31
C VAL A 108 15.65 24.75 9.70
#